data_AF-A0A9N9CQE5-F1
#
_entry.id   AF-A0A9N9CQE5-F1
#
_cell.length_a   1.000
_cell.length_b   1.000
_cell.length_c   1.000
_cell.angle_alpha   90.00
_cell.angle_beta   90.00
_cell.angle_gamma   90.00
#
_symmetry.space_group_name_H-M   'P 1'
#
loop_
_entity.id
_entity.type
_entity.pdbx_description
1 polymer ?
#
loop_
_entity_poly.entity_id
_entity_poly.type
_entity_poly.pdbx_seq_one_letter_code
_entity_poly.pdbx_strand_id
1 'polypeptide(L)'
;MASWEYPTHKTFPIVPPLEEVEQNDRPGIMDAREQKIREDWVKLMELRLLRDQMKRCYKTEGVNHYQNCKELSEKYLSLLEESKVKGFRKLKNSKSS
;
A
#
# COMPACT_ATOMS: atom_id res chain seq x y z
N MET A 1 8.60 -19.52 30.75
CA MET A 1 8.39 -19.67 29.29
C MET A 1 7.59 -18.48 28.84
N ALA A 2 8.10 -17.65 27.93
CA ALA A 2 7.31 -16.54 27.40
C ALA A 2 6.15 -17.10 26.57
N SER A 3 4.91 -16.76 26.93
CA SER A 3 3.73 -17.10 26.15
C SER A 3 3.71 -16.25 24.89
N TRP A 4 4.11 -16.85 23.76
CA TRP A 4 3.97 -16.21 22.46
C TRP A 4 2.49 -16.23 22.08
N GLU A 5 1.85 -15.07 22.16
CA GLU A 5 0.50 -14.86 21.67
C GLU A 5 0.55 -14.18 20.31
N TYR A 6 -0.29 -14.62 19.38
CA TYR A 6 -0.34 -14.01 18.06
C TYR A 6 -0.79 -12.55 18.19
N PRO A 7 -0.05 -11.59 17.63
CA PRO A 7 -0.44 -10.19 17.69
C PRO A 7 -1.80 -9.98 17.04
N THR A 8 -2.73 -9.37 17.77
CA THR A 8 -4.03 -8.99 17.25
C THR A 8 -3.89 -7.93 16.17
N HIS A 9 -4.83 -7.91 15.20
CA HIS A 9 -4.83 -6.88 14.16
C HIS A 9 -4.94 -5.48 14.76
N LYS A 10 -3.88 -4.68 14.62
CA LYS A 10 -3.81 -3.31 15.12
C LYS A 10 -4.63 -2.37 14.23
N THR A 11 -5.58 -1.66 14.83
CA THR A 11 -6.33 -0.59 14.16
C THR A 11 -5.68 0.77 14.40
N PHE A 12 -5.88 1.69 13.48
CA PHE A 12 -5.34 3.04 13.55
C PHE A 12 -6.46 4.05 13.28
N PRO A 13 -6.49 5.20 13.99
CA PRO A 13 -7.45 6.25 13.70
C PRO A 13 -7.15 6.86 12.33
N ILE A 14 -8.21 7.25 11.62
CA ILE A 14 -8.12 8.00 10.37
C ILE A 14 -7.85 9.46 10.74
N VAL A 15 -6.75 10.01 10.24
CA VAL A 15 -6.40 11.42 10.35
C VAL A 15 -6.56 12.12 8.99
N PRO A 16 -6.71 13.46 8.96
CA PRO A 16 -6.77 14.20 7.71
C PRO A 16 -5.51 13.99 6.86
N PRO A 17 -5.64 14.01 5.52
CA PRO A 17 -4.48 13.93 4.64
C PRO A 17 -3.57 15.15 4.84
N LEU A 18 -2.28 14.97 4.54
CA LEU A 18 -1.24 15.99 4.76
C LEU A 18 -1.54 17.35 4.09
N GLU A 19 -2.39 17.36 3.07
CA GLU A 19 -2.81 18.55 2.34
C GLU A 19 -3.82 19.41 3.12
N GLU A 20 -4.58 18.83 4.04
CA GLU A 20 -5.64 19.52 4.79
C GLU A 20 -5.18 19.97 6.18
N VAL A 21 -4.07 19.42 6.68
CA VAL A 21 -3.55 19.76 8.00
C VAL A 21 -2.96 21.18 8.02
N GLU A 22 -3.30 21.94 9.06
CA GLU A 22 -2.76 23.28 9.29
C GLU A 22 -1.24 23.26 9.49
N GLN A 23 -0.54 24.24 8.92
CA GLN A 23 0.92 24.27 8.95
C GLN A 23 1.51 24.45 10.37
N ASN A 24 0.73 25.07 11.28
CA ASN A 24 1.15 25.32 12.65
C ASN A 24 0.97 24.09 13.57
N ASP A 25 0.15 23.12 13.14
CA ASP A 25 -0.14 21.91 13.91
C ASP A 25 0.95 20.83 13.68
N ARG A 26 2.05 20.95 14.44
CA ARG A 26 3.14 19.97 14.38
C ARG A 26 2.69 18.52 14.63
N PRO A 27 1.90 18.19 15.67
CA PRO A 27 1.49 16.80 15.90
C PRO A 27 0.59 16.27 14.76
N GLY A 28 -0.41 17.03 14.29
CA GLY A 28 -1.25 16.59 13.18
C GLY A 28 -0.46 16.33 11.89
N ILE A 29 0.56 17.15 11.62
CA ILE A 29 1.46 16.94 10.48
C ILE A 29 2.24 15.62 10.61
N MET A 30 2.65 15.22 11.82
CA MET A 30 3.37 13.97 12.04
C MET A 30 2.44 12.77 11.85
N ASP A 31 1.24 12.82 12.41
CA ASP A 31 0.24 11.76 12.27
C ASP A 31 -0.17 11.54 10.80
N ALA A 32 -0.37 12.63 10.05
CA ALA A 32 -0.69 12.57 8.62
C ALA A 32 0.44 11.95 7.79
N ARG A 33 1.71 12.21 8.15
CA ARG A 33 2.86 11.57 7.51
C ARG A 33 2.90 10.07 7.80
N GLU A 34 2.65 9.68 9.05
CA GLU A 34 2.62 8.26 9.44
C GLU A 34 1.46 7.52 8.77
N GLN A 35 0.28 8.14 8.66
CA GLN A 35 -0.83 7.59 7.89
C GLN A 35 -0.45 7.37 6.43
N LYS A 36 0.10 8.39 5.77
CA LYS A 36 0.52 8.28 4.36
C LYS A 36 1.49 7.13 4.11
N ILE A 37 2.46 6.94 5.02
CA ILE A 37 3.42 5.83 4.91
C ILE A 37 2.71 4.49 5.09
N ARG A 38 1.83 4.36 6.09
CA ARG A 38 1.06 3.11 6.33
C ARG A 38 0.23 2.74 5.12
N GLU A 39 -0.49 3.70 4.52
CA GLU A 39 -1.29 3.48 3.31
C GLU A 39 -0.45 3.05 2.11
N ASP A 40 0.73 3.66 1.90
CA ASP A 40 1.65 3.24 0.84
C ASP A 40 2.10 1.78 1.03
N TRP A 41 2.37 1.37 2.28
CA TRP A 41 2.69 -0.02 2.59
C TRP A 41 1.51 -0.96 2.38
N VAL A 42 0.29 -0.56 2.74
CA VAL A 42 -0.92 -1.37 2.49
C VAL A 42 -1.07 -1.64 0.99
N LYS A 43 -0.94 -0.62 0.14
CA LYS A 43 -1.01 -0.78 -1.33
C LYS A 43 0.08 -1.69 -1.89
N LEU A 44 1.31 -1.61 -1.36
CA LEU A 44 2.36 -2.56 -1.72
C LEU A 44 2.02 -4.00 -1.30
N MET A 45 1.43 -4.18 -0.13
CA MET A 45 1.06 -5.50 0.37
C MET A 45 -0.10 -6.10 -0.43
N GLU A 46 -1.07 -5.28 -0.86
CA GLU A 46 -2.11 -5.68 -1.81
C GLU A 46 -1.52 -6.16 -3.14
N LEU A 47 -0.56 -5.41 -3.71
CA LEU A 47 0.14 -5.82 -4.92
C LEU A 47 0.88 -7.15 -4.71
N ARG A 48 1.50 -7.35 -3.53
CA ARG A 48 2.19 -8.60 -3.20
C ARG A 48 1.23 -9.79 -3.16
N LEU A 49 0.02 -9.62 -2.61
CA LEU A 49 -1.01 -10.65 -2.62
C LEU A 49 -1.43 -11.01 -4.05
N LEU A 50 -1.66 -10.01 -4.91
CA LEU A 50 -1.98 -10.24 -6.33
C LEU A 50 -0.84 -10.97 -7.04
N ARG A 51 0.41 -10.60 -6.77
CA ARG A 51 1.57 -11.29 -7.34
C ARG A 51 1.61 -12.76 -6.94
N ASP A 52 1.31 -13.07 -5.69
CA ASP A 52 1.33 -14.45 -5.19
C ASP A 52 0.13 -15.25 -5.74
N GLN A 53 -1.03 -14.63 -5.91
CA GLN A 53 -2.17 -15.23 -6.61
C GLN A 53 -1.84 -15.49 -8.10
N MET A 54 -1.20 -14.54 -8.77
CA MET A 54 -0.75 -14.70 -10.16
C MET A 54 0.25 -15.85 -10.28
N LYS A 55 1.26 -15.93 -9.40
CA LYS A 55 2.19 -17.07 -9.37
C LYS A 55 1.48 -18.41 -9.20
N ARG A 56 0.42 -18.47 -8.38
CA ARG A 56 -0.39 -19.68 -8.22
C ARG A 56 -1.11 -20.03 -9.53
N CYS A 57 -1.76 -19.06 -10.18
CA CYS A 57 -2.41 -19.24 -11.47
C CYS A 57 -1.44 -19.79 -12.54
N TYR A 58 -0.24 -19.20 -12.65
CA TYR A 58 0.78 -19.66 -13.60
C TYR A 58 1.23 -21.11 -13.33
N LYS A 59 1.27 -21.51 -12.05
CA LYS A 59 1.62 -22.89 -11.67
C LYS A 59 0.50 -23.88 -11.94
N THR A 60 -0.76 -23.49 -11.79
CA THR A 60 -1.92 -24.38 -11.99
C THR A 60 -2.28 -24.55 -13.46
N GLU A 61 -2.24 -23.47 -14.24
CA GLU A 61 -2.69 -23.46 -15.64
C GLU A 61 -1.63 -23.97 -16.63
N GLY A 62 -0.35 -24.00 -16.23
CA GLY A 62 0.74 -24.50 -17.07
C GLY A 62 0.81 -23.75 -18.40
N VAL A 63 0.57 -24.44 -19.51
CA VAL A 63 0.60 -23.84 -20.86
C VAL A 63 -0.56 -22.89 -21.16
N ASN A 64 -1.69 -22.99 -20.43
CA ASN A 64 -2.89 -22.19 -20.67
C ASN A 64 -2.90 -20.82 -19.95
N HIS A 65 -1.83 -20.50 -19.20
CA HIS A 65 -1.75 -19.29 -18.40
C HIS A 65 -1.93 -17.99 -19.19
N TYR A 66 -1.60 -17.97 -20.50
CA TYR A 66 -1.78 -16.81 -21.36
C TYR A 66 -3.25 -16.38 -21.53
N GLN A 67 -4.18 -17.33 -21.49
CA GLN A 67 -5.62 -17.03 -21.57
C GLN A 67 -6.19 -16.88 -20.16
N ASN A 68 -5.93 -17.85 -19.28
CA ASN A 68 -6.62 -17.94 -17.99
C ASN A 68 -6.08 -16.97 -16.93
N CYS A 69 -4.80 -16.57 -16.98
CA CYS A 69 -4.20 -15.64 -16.02
C CYS A 69 -4.09 -14.20 -16.55
N LYS A 70 -4.64 -13.90 -17.74
CA LYS A 70 -4.52 -12.60 -18.41
C LYS A 70 -5.06 -11.46 -17.55
N GLU A 71 -6.29 -11.60 -17.04
CA GLU A 71 -6.93 -10.56 -16.22
C GLU A 71 -6.13 -10.24 -14.96
N LEU A 72 -5.60 -11.27 -14.29
CA LEU A 72 -4.73 -11.09 -13.12
C LEU A 72 -3.44 -10.34 -13.48
N SER A 73 -2.86 -10.61 -14.65
CA SER A 73 -1.66 -9.93 -15.12
C SER A 73 -1.92 -8.46 -15.46
N GLU A 74 -3.04 -8.15 -16.13
CA GLU A 74 -3.44 -6.78 -16.46
C GLU A 74 -3.71 -5.96 -15.20
N LYS A 75 -4.42 -6.55 -14.22
CA LYS A 75 -4.67 -5.94 -12.91
C LYS A 75 -3.39 -5.72 -12.10
N TYR A 76 -2.45 -6.67 -12.17
CA TYR A 76 -1.15 -6.49 -11.51
C TYR A 76 -0.37 -5.33 -12.13
N LEU A 77 -0.37 -5.21 -13.47
CA LEU A 77 0.33 -4.13 -14.17
C LEU A 77 -0.28 -2.77 -13.88
N SER A 78 -1.60 -2.63 -13.85
CA SER A 78 -2.26 -1.35 -13.52
C SER A 78 -1.92 -0.90 -12.09
N LEU A 79 -1.92 -1.82 -11.12
CA LEU A 79 -1.62 -1.49 -9.73
C LEU A 79 -0.13 -1.31 -9.45
N LEU A 80 0.76 -1.84 -10.30
CA LEU A 80 2.21 -1.73 -10.13
C LEU A 80 2.70 -0.28 -10.20
N GLU A 81 2.04 0.57 -10.98
CA GLU A 81 2.40 1.99 -11.09
C GLU A 81 1.96 2.80 -9.86
N GLU A 82 0.79 2.47 -9.32
CA GLU A 82 0.15 3.20 -8.23
C GLU A 82 0.69 2.82 -6.84
N SER A 83 1.04 1.55 -6.65
CA SER A 83 1.40 0.97 -5.35
C SER A 83 2.79 1.35 -4.84
N LYS A 84 3.62 2.05 -5.63
CA LYS A 84 4.97 2.45 -5.22
C LYS A 84 4.93 3.33 -3.96
N VAL A 85 5.77 3.03 -2.97
CA VAL A 85 5.94 3.89 -1.78
C VAL A 85 6.52 5.24 -2.21
N LYS A 86 5.67 6.26 -2.24
CA LYS A 86 6.04 7.64 -2.59
C LYS A 86 6.53 8.41 -1.37
N GLY A 87 6.10 7.98 -0.18
CA GLY A 87 6.34 8.68 1.08
C GLY A 87 5.64 10.04 1.14
N PHE A 88 6.03 10.87 2.11
CA PHE A 88 5.39 12.16 2.37
C PHE A 88 6.18 13.37 1.85
N ARG A 89 7.47 13.20 1.48
CA ARG A 89 8.33 14.33 1.07
C ARG A 89 7.88 14.96 -0.25
N LYS A 90 7.36 14.15 -1.18
CA LYS A 90 6.87 14.65 -2.48
C LYS A 90 5.66 15.59 -2.35
N LEU A 91 4.87 15.48 -1.29
CA LEU A 91 3.69 16.31 -1.05
C LEU A 91 4.02 17.70 -0.51
N LYS A 92 5.20 17.91 0.10
CA LYS A 92 5.58 19.22 0.64
C LYS A 92 5.94 20.24 -0.43
N ASN A 93 6.46 19.77 -1.57
CA ASN A 93 7.01 20.64 -2.60
C ASN A 93 5.93 21.29 -3.48
N SER A 94 4.67 20.85 -3.40
CA SER A 94 3.56 21.44 -4.18
C SER A 94 2.97 22.71 -3.56
N LYS A 95 3.25 23.00 -2.28
CA LYS A 95 2.71 24.16 -1.56
C LYS A 95 3.76 25.22 -1.19
N SER A 96 5.01 25.04 -1.60
CA SER A 96 6.11 25.98 -1.34
C SER A 96 6.42 26.88 -2.53
N SER A 97 5.51 26.99 -3.49
CA SER A 97 5.60 27.88 -4.65
C SER A 97 4.32 28.66 -4.85
#